data_AF-A0A1Q4APR8-F1
#
_entry.id   AF-A0A1Q4APR8-F1
#
_cell.length_a   1.000
_cell.length_b   1.000
_cell.length_c   1.000
_cell.angle_alpha   90.00
_cell.angle_beta   90.00
_cell.angle_gamma   90.00
#
_symmetry.space_group_name_H-M   'P 1'
#
loop_
_entity.id
_entity.type
_entity.pdbx_description
1 polymer ?
#
loop_
_entity_poly.entity_id
_entity_poly.type
_entity_poly.pdbx_seq_one_letter_code
_entity_poly.pdbx_strand_id
1 'polypeptide(L)'
;MYEDAYRVPFRLERRPPEYRLVNEGDEPVHGVAVTVHGAGMLAANSPAKLQPGEALEVTISGERLERASILVVRWFRPDGVEYLWRASL
;
A
#
# COMPACT_ATOMS: atom_id res chain seq x y z
N MET A 1 -27.90 2.52 -7.08
CA MET A 1 -26.66 2.81 -7.81
C MET A 1 -25.75 1.64 -7.53
N TYR A 2 -25.30 0.92 -8.57
CA TYR A 2 -24.35 -0.18 -8.40
C TYR A 2 -22.94 0.39 -8.56
N GLU A 3 -22.02 -0.03 -7.70
CA GLU A 3 -20.61 0.30 -7.81
C GLU A 3 -19.91 -0.90 -8.44
N ASP A 4 -19.16 -0.66 -9.52
CA ASP A 4 -18.33 -1.70 -10.12
C ASP A 4 -17.13 -1.98 -9.21
N ALA A 5 -16.69 -3.24 -9.19
CA ALA A 5 -15.53 -3.63 -8.40
C ALA A 5 -14.28 -2.87 -8.88
N TYR A 6 -13.70 -2.07 -7.99
CA TYR A 6 -12.46 -1.35 -8.26
C TYR A 6 -11.26 -2.28 -8.14
N ARG A 7 -10.43 -2.32 -9.19
CA ARG A 7 -9.18 -3.07 -9.17
C ARG A 7 -8.18 -2.35 -8.28
N VAL A 8 -7.54 -3.09 -7.38
CA VAL A 8 -6.41 -2.57 -6.59
C VAL A 8 -5.30 -2.09 -7.55
N PRO A 9 -4.89 -0.81 -7.50
CA PRO A 9 -3.98 -0.23 -8.48
C PRO A 9 -2.51 -0.43 -8.12
N PHE A 10 -2.20 -1.29 -7.13
CA PHE A 10 -0.86 -1.40 -6.58
C PHE A 10 -0.19 -2.72 -6.87
N ARG A 11 1.12 -2.65 -7.12
CA ARG A 11 2.05 -3.77 -7.01
C ARG A 11 2.99 -3.55 -5.83
N LEU A 12 3.14 -4.56 -4.99
CA LEU A 12 4.10 -4.57 -3.89
C LEU A 12 5.38 -5.29 -4.32
N GLU A 13 6.46 -4.55 -4.54
CA GLU A 13 7.80 -5.10 -4.73
C GLU A 13 8.43 -5.40 -3.37
N ARG A 14 8.93 -6.63 -3.18
CA ARG A 14 9.44 -7.12 -1.90
C ARG A 14 10.95 -7.30 -1.95
N ARG A 15 11.70 -6.51 -1.17
CA ARG A 15 13.15 -6.65 -0.98
C ARG A 15 13.51 -6.38 0.48
N PRO A 16 13.05 -7.23 1.42
CA PRO A 16 13.13 -6.93 2.86
C PRO A 16 14.53 -6.49 3.30
N PRO A 17 14.65 -5.45 4.14
CA PRO A 17 13.57 -4.75 4.84
C PRO A 17 12.86 -3.66 4.01
N GLU A 18 13.28 -3.47 2.75
CA GLU A 18 12.76 -2.43 1.85
C GLU A 18 11.65 -2.99 0.95
N TYR A 19 10.56 -2.25 0.86
CA TYR A 19 9.40 -2.59 0.05
C TYR A 19 9.01 -1.38 -0.77
N ARG A 20 8.51 -1.61 -1.98
CA ARG A 20 8.03 -0.54 -2.87
C ARG A 20 6.59 -0.79 -3.23
N LEU A 21 5.72 0.16 -2.90
CA LEU A 21 4.33 0.14 -3.31
C LEU A 21 4.20 1.01 -4.57
N VAL A 22 4.09 0.36 -5.72
CA VAL A 22 4.04 1.02 -7.04
C VAL A 22 2.59 1.18 -7.48
N ASN A 23 2.18 2.37 -7.87
CA ASN A 23 0.90 2.60 -8.54
C ASN A 23 1.01 2.14 -10.01
N GLU A 24 0.41 1.00 -10.34
CA GLU A 24 0.28 0.47 -11.71
C GLU A 24 -1.09 0.73 -12.33
N GLY A 25 -1.93 1.52 -11.65
CA GLY A 25 -3.17 2.04 -12.22
C GLY A 25 -2.91 3.10 -13.29
N ASP A 26 -3.99 3.54 -13.91
CA ASP A 26 -4.02 4.58 -14.94
C ASP A 26 -4.45 5.96 -14.39
N GLU A 27 -4.74 6.06 -13.09
CA GLU A 27 -5.13 7.29 -12.40
C GLU A 27 -4.23 7.62 -11.20
N PRO A 28 -4.11 8.90 -10.83
CA PRO A 28 -3.47 9.29 -9.58
C PRO A 28 -4.31 8.85 -8.38
N VAL A 29 -3.62 8.42 -7.32
CA VAL A 29 -4.24 8.09 -6.04
C VAL A 29 -3.70 8.99 -4.93
N HIS A 30 -4.55 9.27 -3.96
CA HIS A 30 -4.30 10.25 -2.91
C HIS A 30 -4.31 9.61 -1.53
N GLY A 31 -3.61 10.25 -0.58
CA GLY A 31 -3.61 9.84 0.82
C GLY A 31 -3.14 8.40 1.04
N VAL A 32 -2.27 7.90 0.16
CA VAL A 32 -1.71 6.55 0.21
C VAL A 32 -0.96 6.40 1.51
N ALA A 33 -1.49 5.57 2.39
CA ALA A 33 -0.94 5.30 3.70
C ALA A 33 -0.82 3.79 3.89
N VAL A 34 0.20 3.38 4.64
CA VAL A 34 0.53 1.99 4.87
C VAL A 34 0.56 1.75 6.37
N THR A 35 -0.05 0.65 6.83
CA THR A 35 0.06 0.18 8.20
C THR A 35 0.50 -1.29 8.21
N VAL A 36 1.23 -1.68 9.25
CA VAL A 36 1.64 -3.07 9.48
C VAL A 36 0.93 -3.58 10.71
N HIS A 37 0.34 -4.77 10.60
CA HIS A 37 -0.26 -5.48 11.73
C HIS A 37 0.47 -6.81 11.94
N GLY A 38 0.81 -7.12 13.19
CA GLY A 38 1.54 -8.34 13.54
C GLY A 38 2.89 -8.04 14.18
N ALA A 39 3.88 -8.88 13.89
CA ALA A 39 5.23 -8.80 14.47
C ALA A 39 6.16 -7.77 13.80
N GLY A 40 5.74 -7.16 12.69
CA GLY A 40 6.52 -6.17 11.95
C GLY A 40 6.33 -4.75 12.48
N MET A 41 7.38 -3.94 12.35
CA MET A 41 7.37 -2.52 12.68
C MET A 41 7.65 -1.70 11.42
N LEU A 42 6.75 -0.76 11.15
CA LEU A 42 6.84 0.16 10.02
C LEU A 42 7.64 1.41 10.44
N ALA A 43 8.64 1.78 9.64
CA ALA A 43 9.28 3.09 9.78
C ALA A 43 8.27 4.20 9.43
N ALA A 44 8.30 5.32 10.17
CA ALA A 44 7.33 6.39 9.98
C ALA A 44 7.24 6.83 8.51
N ASN A 45 6.02 6.86 7.98
CA ASN A 45 5.72 7.37 6.65
C ASN A 45 4.64 8.45 6.74
N SER A 46 4.63 9.35 5.75
CA SER A 46 3.54 10.33 5.59
C SER A 46 2.62 9.88 4.47
N PRO A 47 1.31 10.15 4.54
CA PRO A 47 0.40 9.89 3.43
C PRO A 47 0.91 10.55 2.14
N ALA A 48 0.95 9.78 1.06
CA ALA A 48 1.50 10.23 -0.22
C ALA A 48 0.41 10.36 -1.30
N LYS A 49 0.68 11.21 -2.29
CA LYS A 49 0.02 11.12 -3.60
C LYS A 49 0.94 10.30 -4.50
N LEU A 50 0.39 9.36 -5.26
CA LEU A 50 1.15 8.60 -6.25
C LEU A 50 0.49 8.77 -7.63
N GLN A 51 1.24 9.30 -8.59
CA GLN A 51 0.90 9.26 -10.00
C GLN A 51 1.04 7.83 -10.56
N PRO A 52 0.45 7.52 -11.72
CA PRO A 52 0.76 6.29 -12.44
C PRO A 52 2.27 6.09 -12.63
N GLY A 53 2.77 4.93 -12.21
CA GLY A 53 4.19 4.55 -12.25
C GLY A 53 5.04 5.02 -11.06
N GLU A 54 4.52 5.89 -10.19
CA GLU A 54 5.25 6.31 -8.97
C GLU A 54 5.19 5.23 -7.89
N ALA A 55 6.18 5.27 -7.01
CA ALA A 55 6.33 4.32 -5.92
C ALA A 55 6.46 5.02 -4.57
N LEU A 56 5.85 4.44 -3.55
CA LEU A 56 6.13 4.74 -2.15
C LEU A 56 7.13 3.73 -1.61
N GLU A 57 8.27 4.21 -1.12
CA GLU A 57 9.25 3.42 -0.38
C GLU A 57 8.73 3.15 1.04
N VAL A 58 8.80 1.90 1.47
CA VAL A 58 8.28 1.41 2.74
C VAL A 58 9.35 0.54 3.39
N THR A 59 9.82 0.93 4.57
CA THR A 59 10.77 0.12 5.35
C THR A 59 10.04 -0.58 6.48
N ILE A 60 10.12 -1.91 6.51
CA ILE A 60 9.49 -2.74 7.54
C ILE A 60 10.55 -3.67 8.12
N SER A 61 10.68 -3.64 9.44
CA SER A 61 11.59 -4.51 10.19
C SER A 61 10.81 -5.52 11.04
N GLY A 62 11.42 -6.67 11.31
CA GLY A 62 10.86 -7.74 12.13
C GLY A 62 11.27 -9.12 11.62
N GLU A 63 10.94 -10.17 12.37
CA GLU A 63 11.27 -11.55 12.03
C GLU A 63 10.07 -12.27 11.41
N ARG A 64 10.34 -13.12 10.40
CA ARG A 64 9.33 -14.00 9.76
C ARG A 64 8.06 -13.24 9.33
N LEU A 65 8.25 -12.03 8.79
CA LEU A 65 7.17 -11.10 8.44
C LEU A 65 6.13 -11.76 7.53
N GLU A 66 6.57 -12.64 6.64
CA GLU A 66 5.74 -13.37 5.69
C GLU A 66 4.74 -14.34 6.33
N ARG A 67 4.93 -14.69 7.60
CA ARG A 67 4.05 -15.57 8.38
C ARG A 67 3.36 -14.86 9.54
N ALA A 68 3.93 -13.78 10.03
CA ALA A 68 3.53 -13.15 11.28
C ALA A 68 2.97 -11.74 11.11
N SER A 69 2.97 -11.19 9.89
CA SER A 69 2.55 -9.81 9.64
C SER A 69 1.78 -9.66 8.34
N ILE A 70 0.97 -8.60 8.29
CA ILE A 70 0.28 -8.16 7.08
C ILE A 70 0.51 -6.67 6.87
N LEU A 71 0.49 -6.28 5.60
CA LEU A 71 0.45 -4.89 5.17
C LEU A 71 -1.00 -4.51 4.85
N VAL A 72 -1.44 -3.36 5.33
CA VAL A 72 -2.69 -2.74 4.87
C VAL A 72 -2.35 -1.42 4.20
N VAL A 73 -2.80 -1.28 2.97
CA VAL A 73 -2.66 -0.06 2.16
C VAL A 73 -4.02 0.60 2.10
N ARG A 74 -4.09 1.89 2.40
CA ARG A 74 -5.30 2.72 2.35
C ARG A 74 -5.05 3.88 1.39
N TRP A 75 -6.00 4.19 0.53
CA TRP A 75 -5.90 5.30 -0.42
C TRP A 75 -7.28 5.83 -0.82
N PHE A 76 -7.29 6.97 -1.50
CA PHE A 76 -8.46 7.55 -2.13
C PHE A 76 -8.25 7.67 -3.64
N ARG A 77 -9.29 7.37 -4.40
CA ARG A 77 -9.38 7.65 -5.84
C ARG A 77 -9.63 9.15 -6.09
N PRO A 78 -9.53 9.64 -7.35
CA PRO A 78 -9.84 11.03 -7.68
C PRO A 78 -11.28 11.46 -7.36
N ASP A 79 -12.22 10.50 -7.35
CA ASP A 79 -13.61 10.71 -6.95
C ASP A 79 -13.82 10.82 -5.43
N GLY A 80 -12.76 10.63 -4.65
CA GLY A 80 -12.76 10.70 -3.19
C GLY A 80 -13.22 9.42 -2.48
N VAL A 81 -13.54 8.36 -3.21
CA VAL A 81 -13.89 7.07 -2.60
C VAL A 81 -12.65 6.42 -2.00
N GLU A 82 -12.79 5.94 -0.76
CA GLU A 82 -11.72 5.27 -0.01
C GLU A 82 -11.68 3.78 -0.31
N TYR A 83 -10.47 3.24 -0.45
CA TYR A 83 -10.24 1.82 -0.62
C TYR A 83 -9.14 1.32 0.31
N LEU A 84 -9.22 0.05 0.66
CA LEU A 84 -8.22 -0.67 1.42
C LEU A 84 -7.82 -1.95 0.71
N TRP A 85 -6.52 -2.27 0.79
CA TRP A 85 -5.95 -3.51 0.28
C TRP A 85 -5.07 -4.14 1.34
N ARG A 86 -5.36 -5.40 1.68
CA ARG A 86 -4.52 -6.23 2.51
C ARG A 86 -3.55 -7.02 1.63
N ALA A 87 -2.26 -6.93 1.93
CA ALA A 87 -1.21 -7.73 1.32
C ALA A 87 -0.43 -8.53 2.36
N SER A 88 0.10 -9.69 1.95
CA SER A 88 1.11 -10.41 2.72
C SER A 88 2.49 -9.78 2.50
N LEU A 89 3.28 -9.73 3.58
CA LEU A 89 4.67 -9.25 3.57
C LEU A 89 5.66 -10.31 3.12
#